data_AF-A0A1V5KKH4-F1
#
_entry.id   AF-A0A1V5KKH4-F1
#
_cell.length_a   1.000
_cell.length_b   1.000
_cell.length_c   1.000
_cell.angle_alpha   90.00
_cell.angle_beta   90.00
_cell.angle_gamma   90.00
#
_symmetry.space_group_name_H-M   'P 1'
#
loop_
_entity.id
_entity.type
_entity.pdbx_description
1 polymer ?
#
loop_
_entity_poly.entity_id
_entity_poly.type
_entity_poly.pdbx_seq_one_letter_code
_entity_poly.pdbx_strand_id
1 'polypeptide(L)'
;MNKLETAAGTDLARIAQLFPEFSERLRTTMQAQAVGVERYVDHIQYIADLVGSEHVAFGSDFDGVADLPAGIDDCRGFAMVLEEMRQRGFSSVEIEAISWSNFIRVFNAVCG
;
A
#
# COMPACT_ATOMS: atom_id res chain seq x y z
N MET A 1 -14.60 19.91 0.52
CA MET A 1 -13.34 20.28 -0.15
C MET A 1 -13.11 21.77 0.05
N ASN A 2 -12.12 22.15 0.86
CA ASN A 2 -11.83 23.56 1.15
C ASN A 2 -11.06 24.20 -0.02
N LYS A 3 -11.13 25.53 -0.22
CA LYS A 3 -10.51 26.23 -1.38
C LYS A 3 -9.00 25.96 -1.56
N LEU A 4 -8.31 25.54 -0.50
CA LEU A 4 -6.89 25.18 -0.49
C LEU A 4 -6.62 23.80 -1.14
N GLU A 5 -7.49 22.81 -0.90
CA GLU A 5 -7.35 21.45 -1.45
C GLU A 5 -7.51 21.44 -2.97
N THR A 6 -8.34 22.32 -3.51
CA THR A 6 -8.55 22.47 -4.97
C THR A 6 -7.34 23.11 -5.68
N ALA A 7 -6.49 23.86 -4.96
CA ALA A 7 -5.38 24.61 -5.54
C ALA A 7 -4.07 23.80 -5.68
N ALA A 8 -3.86 22.79 -4.83
CA ALA A 8 -2.66 21.94 -4.90
C ALA A 8 -2.80 20.77 -5.89
N GLY A 9 -4.01 20.28 -6.15
CA GLY A 9 -4.20 19.10 -6.99
C GLY A 9 -3.53 17.86 -6.36
N THR A 10 -2.74 17.13 -7.15
CA THR A 10 -1.96 15.95 -6.72
C THR A 10 -0.46 16.24 -6.53
N ASP A 11 -0.04 17.50 -6.60
CA ASP A 11 1.37 17.89 -6.43
C ASP A 11 1.76 17.81 -4.95
N LEU A 12 2.48 16.75 -4.58
CA LEU A 12 2.91 16.50 -3.20
C LEU A 12 3.75 17.65 -2.62
N ALA A 13 4.54 18.35 -3.45
CA ALA A 13 5.32 19.50 -2.98
C ALA A 13 4.41 20.67 -2.60
N ARG A 14 3.33 20.89 -3.36
CA ARG A 14 2.32 21.92 -3.02
C ARG A 14 1.49 21.51 -1.81
N ILE A 15 1.08 20.24 -1.72
CA ILE A 15 0.35 19.73 -0.55
C ILE A 15 1.21 19.90 0.71
N ALA A 16 2.50 19.59 0.64
CA ALA A 16 3.41 19.78 1.76
C ALA A 16 3.56 21.24 2.17
N GLN A 17 3.54 22.17 1.21
CA GLN A 17 3.53 23.62 1.49
C GLN A 17 2.22 24.10 2.14
N LEU A 18 1.09 23.46 1.84
CA LEU A 18 -0.20 23.79 2.45
C LEU A 18 -0.33 23.31 3.89
N PHE A 19 0.39 22.25 4.26
CA PHE A 19 0.31 21.62 5.58
C PHE A 19 1.71 21.41 6.21
N PRO A 20 2.52 22.46 6.42
CA PRO A 20 3.93 22.33 6.77
C PRO A 20 4.14 21.60 8.12
N GLU A 21 3.34 21.90 9.14
CA GLU A 21 3.43 21.22 10.44
C GLU A 21 3.03 19.75 10.36
N PHE A 22 2.02 19.43 9.55
CA PHE A 22 1.60 18.04 9.34
C PHE A 22 2.68 17.26 8.59
N SER A 23 3.23 17.83 7.51
CA SER A 23 4.27 17.19 6.71
C SER A 23 5.56 16.99 7.50
N GLU A 24 5.96 17.98 8.31
CA GLU A 24 7.14 17.88 9.16
C GLU A 24 6.96 16.80 10.25
N ARG A 25 5.79 16.78 10.91
CA ARG A 25 5.45 15.74 11.88
C ARG A 25 5.39 14.35 11.23
N LEU A 26 4.70 14.22 10.10
CA LEU A 26 4.58 12.95 9.37
C LEU A 26 5.97 12.41 9.00
N ARG A 27 6.81 13.24 8.38
CA ARG A 27 8.19 12.88 8.02
C ARG A 27 9.00 12.43 9.24
N THR A 28 8.97 13.19 10.33
CA THR A 28 9.72 12.85 11.55
C THR A 28 9.23 11.56 12.19
N THR A 29 7.92 11.31 12.20
CA THR A 29 7.35 10.05 12.71
C THR A 29 7.69 8.86 11.80
N MET A 30 7.58 9.01 10.49
CA MET A 30 7.90 7.93 9.52
C MET A 30 9.38 7.57 9.54
N GLN A 31 10.28 8.56 9.60
CA GLN A 31 11.73 8.32 9.69
C GLN A 31 12.14 7.58 10.98
N ALA A 32 11.38 7.74 12.06
CA ALA A 32 11.65 7.05 13.33
C ALA A 32 11.20 5.58 13.35
N GLN A 33 10.40 5.14 12.37
CA GLN A 33 9.84 3.78 12.28
C GLN A 33 10.04 3.19 10.89
N ALA A 34 11.27 2.78 10.57
CA ALA A 34 11.52 1.97 9.39
C ALA A 34 10.75 0.64 9.51
N VAL A 35 9.85 0.40 8.56
CA VAL A 35 9.07 -0.85 8.45
C VAL A 35 9.57 -1.66 7.27
N GLY A 36 9.84 -2.94 7.50
CA GLY A 36 10.29 -3.88 6.46
C GLY A 36 9.13 -4.63 5.79
N VAL A 37 9.49 -5.50 4.83
CA VAL A 37 8.56 -6.38 4.11
C VAL A 37 7.75 -7.26 5.05
N GLU A 38 8.32 -7.65 6.19
CA GLU A 38 7.68 -8.50 7.18
C GLU A 38 6.45 -7.82 7.77
N ARG A 39 6.56 -6.53 8.11
CA ARG A 39 5.42 -5.75 8.62
C ARG A 39 4.36 -5.56 7.54
N TYR A 40 4.77 -5.37 6.30
CA TYR A 40 3.84 -5.26 5.18
C TYR A 40 3.00 -6.55 5.04
N VAL A 41 3.65 -7.72 5.11
CA VAL A 41 2.95 -9.01 5.03
C VAL A 41 2.19 -9.35 6.33
N ASP A 42 2.60 -8.84 7.49
CA ASP A 42 1.79 -8.93 8.73
C ASP A 42 0.39 -8.33 8.51
N HIS A 43 0.31 -7.18 7.85
CA HIS A 43 -0.96 -6.54 7.56
C HIS A 43 -1.80 -7.35 6.55
N ILE A 44 -1.17 -7.91 5.52
CA ILE A 44 -1.87 -8.79 4.56
C ILE A 44 -2.47 -10.00 5.29
N GLN A 45 -1.66 -10.69 6.10
CA GLN A 45 -2.11 -11.85 6.88
C GLN A 45 -3.25 -11.49 7.82
N TYR A 46 -3.10 -10.40 8.58
CA TYR A 46 -4.13 -9.97 9.52
C TYR A 46 -5.48 -9.69 8.84
N ILE A 47 -5.46 -9.00 7.69
CA ILE A 47 -6.68 -8.72 6.94
C ILE A 47 -7.25 -10.02 6.34
N ALA A 48 -6.40 -10.87 5.76
CA ALA A 48 -6.83 -12.17 5.23
C ALA A 48 -7.44 -13.07 6.30
N ASP A 49 -6.88 -13.11 7.52
CA ASP A 49 -7.43 -13.87 8.66
C ASP A 49 -8.77 -13.30 9.12
N LEU A 50 -8.96 -11.99 9.00
CA LEU A 50 -10.17 -11.30 9.47
C LEU A 50 -11.34 -11.43 8.48
N VAL A 51 -11.07 -11.31 7.18
CA VAL A 51 -12.13 -11.22 6.15
C VAL A 51 -12.03 -12.26 5.02
N GLY A 52 -11.02 -13.12 5.03
CA GLY A 52 -10.73 -14.05 3.94
C GLY A 52 -9.81 -13.44 2.88
N SER A 53 -8.88 -14.24 2.36
CA SER A 53 -7.90 -13.81 1.36
C SER A 53 -8.53 -13.43 0.01
N GLU A 54 -9.73 -13.91 -0.30
CA GLU A 54 -10.53 -13.54 -1.48
C GLU A 54 -11.05 -12.10 -1.47
N HIS A 55 -10.88 -11.39 -0.35
CA HIS A 55 -11.27 -9.99 -0.16
C HIS A 55 -10.07 -9.03 -0.09
N VAL A 56 -8.85 -9.53 -0.27
CA VAL A 56 -7.61 -8.74 -0.18
C VAL A 56 -7.02 -8.51 -1.56
N ALA A 57 -6.50 -7.31 -1.82
CA ALA A 57 -5.78 -6.97 -3.04
C ALA A 57 -4.67 -5.95 -2.72
N PHE A 58 -3.64 -5.88 -3.56
CA PHE A 58 -2.59 -4.88 -3.42
C PHE A 58 -3.06 -3.48 -3.84
N GLY A 59 -2.61 -2.48 -3.08
CA GLY A 59 -2.64 -1.06 -3.45
C GLY A 59 -1.37 -0.41 -2.93
N SER A 60 -0.36 -0.28 -3.79
CA SER A 60 0.98 0.15 -3.36
C SER A 60 1.09 1.64 -3.06
N ASP A 61 0.25 2.46 -3.72
CA ASP A 61 0.36 3.91 -3.71
C ASP A 61 1.77 4.40 -4.10
N PHE A 62 2.45 3.64 -4.98
CA PHE A 62 3.73 4.08 -5.56
C PHE A 62 3.54 5.43 -6.24
N ASP A 63 4.55 6.29 -6.10
CA ASP A 63 4.53 7.69 -6.54
C ASP A 63 3.47 8.59 -5.86
N GLY A 64 2.65 8.05 -4.95
CA GLY A 64 1.61 8.77 -4.20
C GLY A 64 2.00 9.14 -2.76
N VAL A 65 3.03 8.49 -2.22
CA VAL A 65 3.51 8.68 -0.83
C VAL A 65 4.96 9.13 -0.75
N ALA A 66 5.32 9.76 0.36
CA ALA A 66 6.67 10.29 0.59
C ALA A 66 7.70 9.23 0.99
N ASP A 67 7.26 8.13 1.62
CA ASP A 67 8.10 7.06 2.14
C ASP A 67 7.37 5.71 1.98
N LEU A 68 8.15 4.67 1.68
CA LEU A 68 7.70 3.29 1.48
C LEU A 68 8.42 2.35 2.46
N PRO A 69 7.92 1.11 2.67
CA PRO A 69 8.64 0.12 3.45
C PRO A 69 10.05 -0.13 2.90
N ALA A 70 11.01 -0.36 3.80
CA ALA A 70 12.40 -0.57 3.45
C ALA A 70 12.55 -1.77 2.49
N GLY A 71 13.19 -1.54 1.34
CA GLY A 71 13.38 -2.54 0.30
C GLY A 71 12.22 -2.68 -0.69
N ILE A 72 11.14 -1.88 -0.55
CA ILE A 72 10.00 -1.82 -1.48
C ILE A 72 9.93 -0.41 -2.08
N ASP A 73 11.00 0.00 -2.75
CA ASP A 73 11.13 1.38 -3.30
C ASP A 73 10.27 1.61 -4.55
N ASP A 74 9.94 0.54 -5.27
CA ASP A 74 9.12 0.56 -6.48
C ASP A 74 8.51 -0.83 -6.77
N CYS A 75 7.93 -0.98 -7.97
CA CYS A 75 7.24 -2.21 -8.38
C CYS A 75 8.11 -3.48 -8.35
N ARG A 76 9.45 -3.37 -8.39
CA ARG A 76 10.36 -4.51 -8.25
C ARG A 76 10.28 -5.12 -6.85
N GLY A 77 9.93 -4.32 -5.84
CA GLY A 77 9.79 -4.76 -4.45
C GLY A 77 8.70 -5.80 -4.23
N PHE A 78 7.73 -5.91 -5.14
CA PHE A 78 6.70 -6.96 -5.04
C PHE A 78 7.28 -8.37 -5.09
N ALA A 79 8.43 -8.59 -5.73
CA ALA A 79 9.09 -9.90 -5.69
C ALA A 79 9.42 -10.34 -4.25
N MET A 80 9.83 -9.40 -3.39
CA MET A 80 10.11 -9.65 -1.98
C MET A 80 8.83 -9.90 -1.18
N VAL A 81 7.77 -9.14 -1.45
CA VAL A 81 6.45 -9.32 -0.82
C VAL A 81 5.91 -10.72 -1.09
N LEU A 82 5.92 -11.15 -2.36
CA LEU A 82 5.40 -12.45 -2.75
C LEU A 82 6.21 -13.61 -2.16
N GLU A 83 7.54 -13.45 -2.08
CA GLU A 83 8.40 -14.43 -1.43
C GLU A 83 8.14 -14.52 0.08
N GLU A 84 7.98 -13.40 0.77
CA GLU A 84 7.62 -13.37 2.19
C GLU A 84 6.24 -14.00 2.44
N MET A 85 5.24 -13.73 1.58
CA MET A 85 3.94 -14.42 1.63
C MET A 85 4.11 -15.94 1.47
N ARG A 86 4.92 -16.38 0.50
CA ARG A 86 5.20 -17.81 0.28
C ARG A 86 5.86 -18.46 1.51
N GLN A 87 6.81 -17.77 2.14
CA GLN A 87 7.49 -18.25 3.35
C GLN A 87 6.54 -18.38 4.55
N ARG A 88 5.49 -17.55 4.62
CA ARG A 88 4.43 -17.62 5.63
C ARG A 88 3.35 -18.65 5.35
N GLY A 89 3.43 -19.34 4.21
CA GLY A 89 2.53 -20.45 3.89
C GLY A 89 1.27 -20.06 3.13
N PHE A 90 1.20 -18.85 2.57
CA PHE A 90 0.16 -18.52 1.59
C PHE A 90 0.25 -19.49 0.41
N SER A 91 -0.89 -20.08 0.06
CA SER A 91 -0.97 -20.97 -1.10
C SER A 91 -0.81 -20.20 -2.41
N SER A 92 -0.43 -20.89 -3.48
CA SER A 92 -0.33 -20.26 -4.81
C SER A 92 -1.66 -19.64 -5.26
N VAL A 93 -2.80 -20.23 -4.86
CA VAL A 93 -4.14 -19.72 -5.15
C VAL A 93 -4.39 -18.40 -4.43
N GLU A 94 -4.01 -18.28 -3.15
CA GLU A 94 -4.16 -17.04 -2.38
C GLU A 94 -3.24 -15.94 -2.90
N ILE A 95 -2.00 -16.28 -3.24
CA ILE A 95 -1.05 -15.34 -3.83
C ILE A 95 -1.59 -14.80 -5.15
N GLU A 96 -2.12 -15.67 -6.03
CA GLU A 96 -2.74 -15.25 -7.29
C GLU A 96 -3.96 -14.36 -7.06
N ALA A 97 -4.82 -14.74 -6.10
CA ALA A 97 -6.01 -13.99 -5.72
C ALA A 97 -5.68 -12.56 -5.29
N ILE A 98 -4.76 -12.42 -4.33
CA ILE A 98 -4.33 -11.14 -3.78
C ILE A 98 -3.59 -10.30 -4.83
N SER A 99 -2.82 -10.96 -5.71
CA SER A 99 -2.03 -10.26 -6.73
C SER A 99 -2.88 -9.59 -7.81
N TRP A 100 -3.99 -10.22 -8.22
CA TRP A 100 -4.81 -9.64 -9.29
C TRP A 100 -6.25 -10.15 -9.37
N SER A 101 -6.51 -11.44 -9.12
CA SER A 101 -7.80 -12.02 -9.53
C SER A 101 -8.98 -11.53 -8.67
N ASN A 102 -8.73 -11.20 -7.40
CA ASN A 102 -9.72 -10.55 -6.53
C ASN A 102 -10.11 -9.16 -7.06
N PHE A 103 -9.14 -8.37 -7.52
CA PHE A 103 -9.40 -7.06 -8.09
C PHE A 103 -10.22 -7.19 -9.38
N ILE A 104 -9.83 -8.09 -10.29
CA ILE A 104 -10.56 -8.31 -11.55
C ILE A 104 -12.00 -8.79 -11.30
N ARG A 105 -12.22 -9.68 -10.32
CA ARG A 105 -13.57 -10.09 -9.91
C ARG A 105 -14.44 -8.89 -9.54
N VAL A 106 -13.93 -7.98 -8.73
CA VAL A 106 -14.68 -6.77 -8.29
C VAL A 106 -14.84 -5.80 -9.46
N PHE A 107 -13.78 -5.54 -10.23
CA PHE A 107 -13.82 -4.64 -11.37
C PHE A 107 -14.90 -5.07 -12.38
N ASN A 108 -14.97 -6.35 -12.73
CA ASN A 108 -16.00 -6.87 -13.64
C ASN A 108 -17.42 -6.74 -13.08
N ALA A 109 -17.61 -6.87 -11.76
CA ALA A 109 -18.93 -6.77 -11.15
C ALA A 109 -19.45 -5.32 -11.08
N VAL A 110 -18.55 -4.33 -11.06
CA VAL A 110 -18.88 -2.91 -10.88
C VAL A 110 -18.84 -2.12 -12.19
N CYS A 111 -17.80 -2.38 -13.00
CA CYS A 111 -17.49 -1.61 -14.20
C CYS A 111 -17.86 -2.33 -15.51
N GLY A 112 -18.27 -3.60 -15.43
CA GLY A 112 -18.57 -4.47 -16.58
C GLY A 112 -19.73 -4.00 -17.43
#